data_AF-A0A656QAE6-F1
#
_entry.id   AF-A0A656QAE6-F1
#
_cell.length_a   1.000
_cell.length_b   1.000
_cell.length_c   1.000
_cell.angle_alpha   90.00
_cell.angle_beta   90.00
_cell.angle_gamma   90.00
#
_symmetry.space_group_name_H-M   'P 1'
#
loop_
_entity.id
_entity.type
_entity.pdbx_description
1 polymer ?
#
loop_
_entity_poly.entity_id
_entity_poly.type
_entity_poly.pdbx_seq_one_letter_code
_entity_poly.pdbx_strand_id
1 'polypeptide(L)'
;MSATAQKPKLAGKAAPIRRIGRPTKRLLSPSGQPKARRVDREFLEQSALFTWARNPAVTAKYPELELMSCSLNGVKLSKAQAGKAKASGMLKGEHDIRLPVARGRYHGLSIEMKYGDNRPTPEQKEYGRRLEEQGWRVHYCWSWTEAREAIIAYLTLPFFSF
;
A
#
# COMPACT_ATOMS: atom_id res chain seq x y z
N MET A 1 53.84 -7.66 -67.69
CA MET A 1 52.48 -8.16 -68.04
C MET A 1 51.74 -8.49 -66.77
N SER A 2 50.62 -7.81 -66.52
CA SER A 2 49.37 -8.34 -65.92
C SER A 2 48.58 -7.20 -65.31
N ALA A 3 47.50 -6.84 -66.02
CA ALA A 3 46.43 -6.00 -65.52
C ALA A 3 45.68 -6.74 -64.40
N THR A 4 45.19 -6.01 -63.39
CA THR A 4 44.15 -6.54 -62.51
C THR A 4 43.04 -5.50 -62.39
N ALA A 5 41.86 -5.95 -62.79
CA ALA A 5 40.64 -5.20 -62.97
C ALA A 5 39.97 -4.83 -61.63
N GLN A 6 39.35 -3.65 -61.61
CA GLN A 6 38.33 -3.26 -60.65
C GLN A 6 37.09 -4.16 -60.79
N LYS A 7 36.52 -4.58 -59.64
CA LYS A 7 35.18 -5.16 -59.53
C LYS A 7 34.26 -4.24 -58.71
N PRO A 8 32.94 -4.24 -59.00
CA PRO A 8 32.01 -3.17 -58.61
C PRO A 8 31.41 -3.33 -57.22
N LYS A 9 30.91 -2.20 -56.68
CA LYS A 9 30.09 -2.08 -55.46
C LYS A 9 28.81 -2.90 -55.57
N LEU A 10 28.45 -3.65 -54.52
CA LEU A 10 27.11 -4.20 -54.32
C LEU A 10 26.49 -3.74 -52.99
N ALA A 11 25.32 -3.10 -53.16
CA ALA A 11 24.05 -3.25 -52.45
C ALA A 11 24.00 -3.22 -50.90
N GLY A 12 23.10 -2.36 -50.42
CA GLY A 12 22.88 -2.05 -49.00
C GLY A 12 22.29 -3.21 -48.18
N LYS A 13 22.59 -3.18 -46.88
CA LYS A 13 22.01 -4.07 -45.89
C LYS A 13 20.58 -3.63 -45.57
N ALA A 14 19.60 -4.48 -45.86
CA ALA A 14 18.24 -4.33 -45.37
C ALA A 14 18.18 -4.44 -43.84
N ALA A 15 17.40 -3.56 -43.20
CA ALA A 15 17.15 -3.56 -41.76
C ALA A 15 16.31 -4.79 -41.33
N PRO A 16 16.48 -5.30 -40.10
CA PRO A 16 15.72 -6.47 -39.65
C PRO A 16 14.24 -6.12 -39.43
N ILE A 17 13.37 -6.97 -39.98
CA ILE A 17 11.91 -6.93 -39.82
C ILE A 17 11.56 -7.09 -38.33
N ARG A 18 10.83 -6.13 -37.76
CA ARG A 18 10.25 -6.23 -36.41
C ARG A 18 9.28 -7.41 -36.35
N ARG A 19 9.58 -8.43 -35.54
CA ARG A 19 8.61 -9.49 -35.20
C ARG A 19 7.44 -8.87 -34.45
N ILE A 20 6.25 -8.91 -35.06
CA ILE A 20 4.98 -8.62 -34.40
C ILE A 20 4.79 -9.67 -33.30
N GLY A 21 4.71 -9.24 -32.04
CA GLY A 21 4.47 -10.13 -30.91
C GLY A 21 3.12 -10.85 -31.05
N ARG A 22 3.10 -12.16 -30.84
CA ARG A 22 1.86 -12.95 -30.75
C ARG A 22 0.97 -12.38 -29.63
N PRO A 23 -0.33 -12.15 -29.87
CA PRO A 23 -1.24 -11.78 -28.79
C PRO A 23 -1.34 -12.95 -27.80
N THR A 24 -1.01 -12.71 -26.54
CA THR A 24 -1.25 -13.66 -25.45
C THR A 24 -2.77 -13.86 -25.32
N LYS A 25 -3.27 -15.04 -25.68
CA LYS A 25 -4.66 -15.45 -25.45
C LYS A 25 -4.94 -15.34 -23.94
N ARG A 26 -5.72 -14.34 -23.56
CA ARG A 26 -6.30 -14.24 -22.21
C ARG A 26 -7.35 -15.35 -22.12
N LEU A 27 -7.13 -16.36 -21.27
CA LEU A 27 -8.12 -17.43 -21.06
C LEU A 27 -9.44 -16.79 -20.57
N LEU A 28 -10.49 -16.93 -21.36
CA LEU A 28 -11.86 -16.57 -21.01
C LEU A 28 -12.40 -17.55 -19.97
N SER A 29 -13.24 -17.07 -19.06
CA SER A 29 -14.03 -17.91 -18.16
C SER A 29 -15.07 -18.71 -18.97
N PRO A 30 -15.59 -19.84 -18.45
CA PRO A 30 -16.60 -20.66 -19.16
C PRO A 30 -17.87 -19.91 -19.57
N SER A 31 -18.16 -18.76 -18.96
CA SER A 31 -19.32 -17.92 -19.27
C SER A 31 -19.01 -16.73 -20.19
N GLY A 32 -17.77 -16.57 -20.67
CA GLY A 32 -17.35 -15.44 -21.51
C GLY A 32 -17.36 -14.07 -20.82
N GLN A 33 -17.78 -14.02 -19.55
CA GLN A 33 -17.85 -12.79 -18.77
C GLN A 33 -16.55 -12.56 -17.99
N PRO A 34 -15.99 -11.35 -18.00
CA PRO A 34 -14.88 -11.01 -17.11
C PRO A 34 -15.33 -11.24 -15.67
N LYS A 35 -14.56 -12.03 -14.90
CA LYS A 35 -14.82 -12.18 -13.46
C LYS A 35 -14.83 -10.79 -12.83
N ALA A 36 -15.91 -10.44 -12.12
CA ALA A 36 -16.00 -9.20 -11.38
C ALA A 36 -14.75 -9.03 -10.50
N ARG A 37 -14.13 -7.85 -10.54
CA ARG A 37 -12.96 -7.56 -9.73
C ARG A 37 -13.36 -7.68 -8.26
N ARG A 38 -12.72 -8.58 -7.51
CA ARG A 38 -12.93 -8.71 -6.07
C ARG A 38 -12.65 -7.35 -5.43
N VAL A 39 -13.67 -6.77 -4.82
CA VAL A 39 -13.57 -5.52 -4.07
C VAL A 39 -12.81 -5.82 -2.79
N ASP A 40 -11.76 -5.05 -2.54
CA ASP A 40 -11.02 -5.10 -1.29
C ASP A 40 -11.82 -4.33 -0.25
N ARG A 41 -12.44 -5.05 0.70
CA ARG A 41 -13.31 -4.46 1.72
C ARG A 41 -12.52 -3.71 2.78
N GLU A 42 -11.33 -4.19 3.15
CA GLU A 42 -10.43 -3.49 4.07
C GLU A 42 -10.02 -2.14 3.48
N PHE A 43 -9.71 -2.11 2.18
CA PHE A 43 -9.44 -0.87 1.47
C PHE A 43 -10.63 0.12 1.51
N LEU A 44 -11.87 -0.37 1.39
CA LEU A 44 -13.05 0.51 1.45
C LEU A 44 -13.26 1.10 2.84
N GLU A 45 -13.11 0.30 3.89
CA GLU A 45 -13.17 0.77 5.28
C GLU A 45 -12.07 1.80 5.57
N GLN A 46 -10.83 1.51 5.19
CA GLN A 46 -9.72 2.46 5.33
C GLN A 46 -9.98 3.75 4.54
N SER A 47 -10.47 3.65 3.31
CA SER A 47 -10.80 4.82 2.48
C SER A 47 -11.88 5.68 3.15
N ALA A 48 -12.92 5.07 3.69
CA ALA A 48 -13.98 5.78 4.42
C ALA A 48 -13.42 6.50 5.66
N LEU A 49 -12.51 5.86 6.40
CA LEU A 49 -11.83 6.47 7.54
C LEU A 49 -11.02 7.71 7.13
N PHE A 50 -10.22 7.61 6.07
CA PHE A 50 -9.44 8.77 5.60
C PHE A 50 -10.34 9.87 5.03
N THR A 51 -11.43 9.53 4.34
CA THR A 51 -12.43 10.54 3.94
C THR A 51 -13.00 11.29 5.13
N TRP A 52 -13.35 10.58 6.22
CA TRP A 52 -13.78 11.22 7.46
C TRP A 52 -12.67 12.10 8.07
N ALA A 53 -11.46 11.58 8.22
CA ALA A 53 -10.35 12.28 8.87
C ALA A 53 -9.86 13.52 8.10
N ARG A 54 -10.09 13.55 6.77
CA ARG A 54 -9.75 14.68 5.89
C ARG A 54 -10.91 15.63 5.65
N ASN A 55 -12.07 15.40 6.26
CA ASN A 55 -13.16 16.37 6.23
C ASN A 55 -12.74 17.64 6.98
N PRO A 56 -12.83 18.84 6.39
CA PRO A 56 -12.37 20.09 7.02
C PRO A 56 -12.99 20.36 8.40
N ALA A 57 -14.27 20.01 8.60
CA ALA A 57 -14.92 20.19 9.90
C ALA A 57 -14.35 19.23 10.98
N VAL A 58 -13.89 18.05 10.57
CA VAL A 58 -13.25 17.07 11.46
C VAL A 58 -11.81 17.51 11.76
N THR A 59 -11.03 17.88 10.75
CA THR A 59 -9.65 18.36 10.94
C THR A 59 -9.61 19.65 11.76
N ALA A 60 -10.58 20.56 11.60
CA ALA A 60 -10.68 21.75 12.45
C ALA A 60 -10.88 21.42 13.93
N LYS A 61 -11.58 20.32 14.25
CA LYS A 61 -11.78 19.83 15.61
C LYS A 61 -10.57 19.03 16.14
N TYR A 62 -9.90 18.30 15.25
CA TYR A 62 -8.76 17.45 15.58
C TYR A 62 -7.60 17.71 14.59
N PRO A 63 -6.86 18.82 14.77
CA PRO A 63 -5.79 19.21 13.85
C PRO A 63 -4.71 18.14 13.68
N GLU A 64 -4.49 17.31 14.70
CA GLU A 64 -3.51 16.24 14.69
C GLU A 64 -3.75 15.17 13.62
N LEU A 65 -4.99 15.06 13.12
CA LEU A 65 -5.33 14.15 12.02
C LEU A 65 -4.62 14.51 10.70
N GLU A 66 -4.08 15.72 10.57
CA GLU A 66 -3.26 16.08 9.41
C GLU A 66 -2.04 15.15 9.27
N LEU A 67 -1.47 14.72 10.40
CA LEU A 67 -0.31 13.82 10.47
C LEU A 67 -0.68 12.34 10.24
N MET A 68 -1.97 12.00 10.18
CA MET A 68 -2.42 10.62 9.96
C MET A 68 -2.05 10.14 8.56
N SER A 69 -1.34 9.02 8.45
CA SER A 69 -0.92 8.44 7.16
C SER A 69 -1.17 6.93 7.11
N CYS A 70 -1.13 6.36 5.90
CA CYS A 70 -1.24 4.92 5.70
C CYS A 70 0.05 4.30 5.17
N SER A 71 0.27 3.03 5.51
CA SER A 71 1.29 2.18 4.89
C SER A 71 0.77 1.63 3.55
N LEU A 72 1.70 1.27 2.66
CA LEU A 72 1.39 0.60 1.39
C LEU A 72 1.52 -0.94 1.49
N ASN A 73 1.75 -1.48 2.70
CA ASN A 73 2.14 -2.89 2.87
C ASN A 73 1.00 -3.89 2.59
N GLY A 74 -0.25 -3.42 2.58
CA GLY A 74 -1.43 -4.17 2.13
C GLY A 74 -1.75 -4.03 0.63
N VAL A 75 -1.09 -3.11 -0.09
CA VAL A 75 -1.41 -2.86 -1.51
C VAL A 75 -0.80 -3.92 -2.41
N LYS A 76 -1.59 -4.44 -3.36
CA LYS A 76 -1.08 -5.39 -4.36
C LYS A 76 -0.10 -4.70 -5.33
N LEU A 77 1.19 -4.97 -5.13
CA LEU A 77 2.28 -4.50 -5.98
C LEU A 77 2.67 -5.53 -7.04
N SER A 78 3.25 -5.08 -8.16
CA SER A 78 3.97 -5.97 -9.08
C SER A 78 5.21 -6.55 -8.39
N LYS A 79 5.73 -7.69 -8.88
CA LYS A 79 6.94 -8.32 -8.31
C LYS A 79 8.14 -7.35 -8.24
N ALA A 80 8.33 -6.54 -9.28
CA ALA A 80 9.40 -5.55 -9.32
C ALA A 80 9.20 -4.42 -8.30
N GLN A 81 7.97 -3.91 -8.17
CA GLN A 81 7.63 -2.89 -7.17
C GLN A 81 7.78 -3.42 -5.75
N ALA A 82 7.30 -4.63 -5.47
CA ALA A 82 7.46 -5.27 -4.17
C ALA A 82 8.94 -5.50 -3.81
N GLY A 83 9.77 -5.89 -4.80
CA GLY A 83 11.22 -6.02 -4.61
C GLY A 83 11.87 -4.69 -4.23
N LYS A 84 11.56 -3.61 -4.98
CA LYS A 84 12.05 -2.26 -4.68
C LYS A 84 11.58 -1.76 -3.31
N ALA A 85 10.31 -1.94 -2.98
CA ALA A 85 9.74 -1.49 -1.71
C ALA A 85 10.41 -2.19 -0.52
N LYS A 86 10.61 -3.51 -0.58
CA LYS A 86 11.36 -4.25 0.46
C LYS A 86 12.80 -3.76 0.59
N ALA A 87 13.48 -3.55 -0.54
CA ALA A 87 14.84 -3.01 -0.54
C ALA A 87 14.92 -1.58 0.02
N SER A 88 13.84 -0.79 -0.08
CA SER A 88 13.73 0.55 0.50
C SER A 88 13.13 0.58 1.91
N GLY A 89 13.07 -0.56 2.61
CA GLY A 89 12.68 -0.61 4.02
C GLY A 89 11.21 -0.96 4.31
N MET A 90 10.44 -1.40 3.31
CA MET A 90 9.08 -1.88 3.52
C MET A 90 9.05 -3.09 4.46
N LEU A 91 8.46 -2.92 5.65
CA LEU A 91 8.42 -3.94 6.69
C LEU A 91 7.21 -4.88 6.54
N LYS A 92 7.45 -6.17 6.46
CA LYS A 92 6.35 -7.15 6.46
C LYS A 92 5.55 -7.02 7.76
N GLY A 93 4.23 -6.90 7.66
CA GLY A 93 3.33 -6.84 8.81
C GLY A 93 3.20 -5.45 9.47
N GLU A 94 3.81 -4.39 8.91
CA GLU A 94 3.49 -3.03 9.34
C GLU A 94 1.98 -2.79 9.24
N HIS A 95 1.43 -2.14 10.27
CA HIS A 95 0.02 -1.81 10.33
C HIS A 95 -0.39 -0.79 9.27
N ASP A 96 -1.67 -0.80 8.93
CA ASP A 96 -2.22 0.02 7.84
C ASP A 96 -2.13 1.52 8.10
N ILE A 97 -2.35 1.97 9.34
CA ILE A 97 -2.51 3.39 9.67
C ILE A 97 -1.57 3.79 10.80
N ARG A 98 -0.95 4.96 10.65
CA ARG A 98 -0.09 5.60 11.65
C ARG A 98 -0.59 7.00 11.95
N LEU A 99 -0.68 7.33 13.23
CA LEU A 99 -0.91 8.68 13.73
C LEU A 99 0.24 9.03 14.71
N PRO A 100 1.30 9.71 14.24
CA PRO A 100 2.52 9.97 15.01
C PRO A 100 2.32 11.17 15.95
N VAL A 101 1.36 11.06 16.87
CA VAL A 101 0.93 12.15 17.75
C VAL A 101 0.99 11.65 19.18
N ALA A 102 1.81 12.29 20.01
CA ALA A 102 1.94 11.92 21.41
C ALA A 102 0.67 12.27 22.21
N ARG A 103 0.18 11.30 22.98
CA ARG A 103 -1.01 11.42 23.83
C ARG A 103 -0.94 10.49 25.03
N GLY A 104 -1.27 11.00 26.21
CA GLY A 104 -1.10 10.27 27.47
C GLY A 104 0.34 9.79 27.63
N ARG A 105 0.52 8.49 27.86
CA ARG A 105 1.83 7.82 27.96
C ARG A 105 2.39 7.32 26.63
N TYR A 106 1.71 7.57 25.51
CA TYR A 106 2.02 6.94 24.22
C TYR A 106 2.68 7.94 23.26
N HIS A 107 3.66 7.46 22.49
CA HIS A 107 4.37 8.24 21.48
C HIS A 107 3.58 8.43 20.18
N GLY A 108 2.62 7.56 19.93
CA GLY A 108 1.79 7.56 18.74
C GLY A 108 0.75 6.44 18.77
N LEU A 109 -0.14 6.46 17.80
CA LEU A 109 -1.17 5.46 17.58
C LEU A 109 -0.92 4.72 16.26
N SER A 110 -1.05 3.40 16.30
CA SER A 110 -0.99 2.50 15.15
C SER A 110 -2.30 1.70 15.07
N ILE A 111 -2.90 1.63 13.89
CA ILE A 111 -4.14 0.89 13.64
C ILE A 111 -3.94 -0.08 12.48
N GLU A 112 -4.28 -1.34 12.71
CA GLU A 112 -4.41 -2.37 11.69
C GLU A 112 -5.90 -2.57 11.36
N MET A 113 -6.25 -2.47 10.08
CA MET A 113 -7.62 -2.63 9.60
C MET A 113 -7.91 -4.10 9.27
N LYS A 114 -9.14 -4.52 9.56
CA LYS A 114 -9.68 -5.82 9.21
C LYS A 114 -11.11 -5.70 8.70
N TYR A 115 -11.61 -6.78 8.14
CA TYR A 115 -13.00 -6.88 7.71
C TYR A 115 -13.55 -8.30 7.90
N GLY A 116 -14.81 -8.40 8.30
CA GLY A 116 -15.49 -9.68 8.45
C GLY A 116 -14.80 -10.62 9.44
N ASP A 117 -14.51 -11.83 9.00
CA ASP A 117 -13.83 -12.87 9.80
C ASP A 117 -12.30 -12.86 9.66
N ASN A 118 -11.74 -11.93 8.89
CA ASN A 118 -10.29 -11.79 8.76
C ASN A 118 -9.65 -11.59 10.14
N ARG A 119 -8.42 -12.09 10.28
CA ARG A 119 -7.63 -12.01 11.52
C ARG A 119 -6.27 -11.39 11.22
N PRO A 120 -5.68 -10.62 12.17
CA PRO A 120 -4.30 -10.17 12.05
C PRO A 120 -3.35 -11.34 11.83
N THR A 121 -2.44 -11.22 10.86
CA THR A 121 -1.42 -12.24 10.61
C THR A 121 -0.43 -12.32 11.79
N PRO A 122 0.33 -13.40 11.94
CA PRO A 122 1.38 -13.48 12.95
C PRO A 122 2.37 -12.30 12.89
N GLU A 123 2.74 -11.85 11.70
CA GLU A 123 3.65 -10.70 11.53
C GLU A 123 3.01 -9.37 11.95
N GLN A 124 1.71 -9.18 11.70
CA GLN A 124 0.98 -8.00 12.15
C GLN A 124 0.82 -7.96 13.68
N LYS A 125 0.68 -9.13 14.31
CA LYS A 125 0.69 -9.25 15.77
C LYS A 125 2.06 -8.94 16.35
N GLU A 126 3.11 -9.50 15.75
CA GLU A 126 4.48 -9.25 16.19
C GLU A 126 4.89 -7.78 16.00
N TYR A 127 4.51 -7.16 14.88
CA TYR A 127 4.74 -5.73 14.67
C TYR A 127 4.04 -4.87 15.72
N GLY A 128 2.77 -5.18 16.03
CA GLY A 128 2.00 -4.52 17.08
C GLY A 128 2.65 -4.65 18.46
N ARG A 129 3.03 -5.88 18.84
CA ARG A 129 3.74 -6.15 20.10
C ARG A 129 5.01 -5.30 20.22
N ARG A 130 5.82 -5.25 19.17
CA ARG A 130 7.06 -4.44 19.14
C ARG A 130 6.78 -2.94 19.22
N LEU A 131 5.70 -2.44 18.64
CA LEU A 131 5.29 -1.05 18.78
C LEU A 131 4.89 -0.72 20.22
N GLU A 132 4.13 -1.58 20.87
CA GLU A 132 3.74 -1.41 22.28
C GLU A 132 4.96 -1.38 23.21
N GLU A 133 5.96 -2.25 22.97
CA GLU A 133 7.25 -2.22 23.67
C GLU A 133 7.98 -0.89 23.51
N GLN A 134 7.80 -0.20 22.38
CA GLN A 134 8.35 1.12 22.10
C GLN A 134 7.40 2.25 22.51
N GLY A 135 6.39 1.99 23.35
CA GLY A 135 5.50 3.03 23.88
C GLY A 135 4.45 3.55 22.90
N TRP A 136 4.13 2.81 21.83
CA TRP A 136 2.99 3.15 20.96
C TRP A 136 1.71 2.51 21.47
N ARG A 137 0.58 3.14 21.15
CA ARG A 137 -0.74 2.50 21.30
C ARG A 137 -1.08 1.76 20.02
N VAL A 138 -1.56 0.52 20.13
CA VAL A 138 -1.96 -0.32 19.01
C VAL A 138 -3.44 -0.65 19.10
N HIS A 139 -4.13 -0.64 17.96
CA HIS A 139 -5.52 -1.12 17.83
C HIS A 139 -5.68 -1.97 16.56
N TYR A 140 -6.59 -2.93 16.62
CA TYR A 140 -7.03 -3.72 15.47
C TYR A 140 -8.52 -3.44 15.28
N CYS A 141 -8.91 -2.88 14.14
CA CYS A 141 -10.28 -2.39 13.91
C CYS A 141 -10.92 -3.06 12.70
N TRP A 142 -12.16 -3.53 12.84
CA TRP A 142 -12.91 -4.24 11.79
C TRP A 142 -13.82 -3.34 10.94
N SER A 143 -13.89 -2.06 11.27
CA SER A 143 -14.67 -1.06 10.54
C SER A 143 -14.05 0.33 10.66
N TRP A 144 -14.38 1.20 9.71
CA TRP A 144 -13.97 2.60 9.75
C TRP A 144 -14.52 3.36 10.96
N THR A 145 -15.73 3.00 11.43
CA THR A 145 -16.35 3.62 12.62
C THR A 145 -15.63 3.23 13.91
N GLU A 146 -15.21 1.97 14.03
CA GLU A 146 -14.41 1.50 15.16
C GLU A 146 -13.03 2.19 15.19
N ALA A 147 -12.36 2.28 14.03
CA ALA A 147 -11.08 2.98 13.92
C ALA A 147 -11.21 4.47 14.28
N ARG A 148 -12.28 5.13 13.81
CA ARG A 148 -12.62 6.50 14.19
C ARG A 148 -12.77 6.66 15.70
N GLU A 149 -13.51 5.76 16.34
CA GLU A 149 -13.73 5.80 17.80
C GLU A 149 -12.43 5.60 18.57
N ALA A 150 -11.57 4.66 18.13
CA ALA A 150 -10.24 4.46 18.70
C ALA A 150 -9.37 5.72 18.57
N ILE A 151 -9.39 6.39 17.41
CA ILE A 151 -8.66 7.63 17.16
C ILE A 151 -9.17 8.77 18.06
N ILE A 152 -10.49 8.97 18.15
CA ILE A 152 -11.07 10.02 18.99
C ILE A 152 -10.70 9.76 20.45
N ALA A 153 -10.90 8.53 20.94
CA ALA A 153 -10.55 8.17 22.31
C ALA A 153 -9.05 8.38 22.59
N TYR A 154 -8.18 8.09 21.63
CA TYR A 154 -6.75 8.37 21.73
C TYR A 154 -6.44 9.87 21.80
N LEU A 155 -7.04 10.68 20.93
CA LEU A 155 -6.81 12.12 20.87
C LEU A 155 -7.36 12.87 22.09
N THR A 156 -8.35 12.30 22.79
CA THR A 156 -8.88 12.85 24.05
C THR A 156 -8.01 12.57 25.28
N LEU A 157 -6.98 11.73 25.16
CA LEU A 157 -6.02 11.57 26.25
C LEU A 157 -5.27 12.90 26.48
N PRO A 158 -4.84 13.19 27.72
CA PRO A 158 -4.11 14.40 28.04
C PRO A 158 -2.82 14.53 27.21
N PHE A 159 -2.50 15.75 26.81
CA PHE A 159 -1.17 16.08 26.31
C PHE A 159 -0.25 16.30 27.52
N PHE A 160 0.86 15.57 27.58
CA PHE A 160 1.91 15.82 28.56
C PHE A 160 3.12 16.38 27.83
N SER A 161 3.53 17.59 28.21
CA SER A 161 4.90 18.04 27.92
C SER A 161 5.82 17.33 28.89
N PHE A 162 6.87 16.72 28.37
CA PHE A 162 8.06 16.38 29.15
C PHE A 162 8.85 17.66 29.45
#